data_AF-A0A2A9CQP5-F1
#
_entry.id   AF-A0A2A9CQP5-F1
#
_cell.length_a   1.000
_cell.length_b   1.000
_cell.length_c   1.000
_cell.angle_alpha   90.00
_cell.angle_beta   90.00
_cell.angle_gamma   90.00
#
_symmetry.space_group_name_H-M   'P 1'
#
loop_
_entity.id
_entity.type
_entity.pdbx_description
1 polymer ?
#
loop_
_entity_poly.entity_id
_entity_poly.type
_entity_poly.pdbx_seq_one_letter_code
_entity_poly.pdbx_strand_id
1 'polypeptide(L)'
;MLTELRIADLGVIGEATIEPSPGFTAVTGETGAGKTMIVTGLALLAGAKADPRLIRAGASRALVEGQWELGDEAERLDELGAAVEDGEVLLSRQLAASRSRMAIGGVQVPLSIGADLVGEWITIHGQSEQLRLGTPERQLEVLDRFAGPQLAEILAGYQRDYASRKAAADELAELVTRSQERARELDLLQFGLTEIERANPQPGEDRELAVEAQRLQAVDDLRLAAHTALVALAGEEDDYGDQAEAIGLVGAARKALSGVLAADPALEPIAAQLAETAAGLADAASRLSSYAAGLDADPLRLEWIAGRRAELAGLTRKYGTDIDEVLAWSAQAAQRVLALDAGDARIEELRATIADLDVRLHAAAAELSALRRAAAQQLAGLVAGELKSLAMPKSRLEFRIEPVELGPHGADQVSLLFAANPGSAPAPLGKVASGGELSRVRLALEVVLATESSSATFVFDEVDAGVGGAVALEIGRRLARLAERCQVIVVTHLAQVAAFADRHFVVVKADDGTVTTSGVRLVEENDRVEVLARMMGGLASSESSLAHARELLASAAR
;
A
#
# COMPACT_ATOMS: atom_id res chain seq x y z
N MET A 1 17.53 11.59 29.00
CA MET A 1 16.60 12.31 29.90
C MET A 1 16.54 13.78 29.51
N LEU A 2 15.45 14.48 29.80
CA LEU A 2 15.29 15.91 29.50
C LEU A 2 15.95 16.76 30.59
N THR A 3 16.98 17.53 30.23
CA THR A 3 17.73 18.38 31.18
C THR A 3 17.20 19.83 31.20
N GLU A 4 16.77 20.33 30.05
CA GLU A 4 16.16 21.66 29.92
C GLU A 4 15.01 21.64 28.91
N LEU A 5 13.92 22.37 29.20
CA LEU A 5 12.83 22.69 28.28
C LEU A 5 12.68 24.20 28.20
N ARG A 6 12.82 24.75 26.99
CA ARG A 6 12.56 26.16 26.69
C ARG A 6 11.38 26.30 25.75
N ILE A 7 10.47 27.21 26.09
CA ILE A 7 9.27 27.52 25.30
C ILE A 7 9.25 29.03 25.06
N ALA A 8 9.09 29.44 23.81
CA ALA A 8 8.88 30.83 23.43
C ALA A 8 7.65 30.96 22.51
N ASP A 9 6.81 31.95 22.82
CA ASP A 9 5.63 32.34 22.04
C ASP A 9 4.61 31.23 21.75
N LEU A 10 4.44 30.29 22.70
CA LEU A 10 3.49 29.17 22.59
C LEU A 10 2.23 29.41 23.43
N GLY A 11 1.10 29.66 22.77
CA GLY A 11 -0.20 29.88 23.38
C GLY A 11 -0.19 31.07 24.33
N VAL A 12 -0.34 30.81 25.63
CA VAL A 12 -0.30 31.84 26.68
C VAL A 12 1.10 32.08 27.27
N ILE A 13 2.07 31.24 26.91
CA ILE A 13 3.47 31.37 27.36
C ILE A 13 4.18 32.36 26.43
N GLY A 14 4.77 33.40 27.01
CA GLY A 14 5.66 34.33 26.29
C GLY A 14 7.06 33.72 26.20
N GLU A 15 7.67 33.49 27.35
CA GLU A 15 8.93 32.74 27.49
C GLU A 15 8.87 31.92 28.77
N ALA A 16 9.37 30.69 28.74
CA ALA A 16 9.53 29.84 29.91
C ALA A 16 10.73 28.90 29.71
N THR A 17 11.54 28.77 30.77
CA THR A 17 12.60 27.77 30.86
C THR A 17 12.35 26.91 32.10
N ILE A 18 12.43 25.59 31.92
CA ILE A 18 12.23 24.60 32.98
C ILE A 18 13.42 23.65 32.93
N GLU A 19 14.06 23.44 34.08
CA GLU A 19 15.07 22.41 34.27
C GLU A 19 14.47 21.30 35.14
N PRO A 20 13.95 20.21 34.55
CA PRO A 20 13.31 19.14 35.31
C PRO A 20 14.31 18.42 36.23
N SER A 21 13.82 17.84 37.31
CA SER A 21 14.57 16.86 38.11
C SER A 21 14.82 15.60 37.27
N PRO A 22 15.95 14.89 37.41
CA PRO A 22 16.10 13.53 36.87
C PRO A 22 15.09 12.54 37.48
N GLY A 23 14.55 12.84 38.67
CA GLY A 23 13.46 12.10 39.31
C GLY A 23 12.09 12.72 39.02
N PHE A 24 11.42 13.21 40.05
CA PHE A 24 10.05 13.70 39.98
C PHE A 24 9.99 15.24 39.92
N THR A 25 9.43 15.78 38.85
CA THR A 25 9.07 17.19 38.69
C THR A 25 7.56 17.40 38.73
N ALA A 26 7.07 18.30 39.58
CA ALA A 26 5.67 18.74 39.57
C ALA A 26 5.54 20.15 39.01
N VAL A 27 4.59 20.34 38.09
CA VAL A 27 4.20 21.63 37.54
C VAL A 27 2.78 21.95 37.99
N THR A 28 2.64 23.02 38.78
CA THR A 28 1.35 23.48 39.33
C THR A 28 1.06 24.91 38.92
N GLY A 29 -0.08 25.47 39.33
CA GLY A 29 -0.45 26.85 39.00
C GLY A 29 -1.95 27.05 38.82
N GLU A 30 -2.34 28.33 38.80
CA GLU A 30 -3.74 28.77 38.76
C GLU A 30 -4.35 28.71 37.36
N THR A 31 -3.54 28.82 36.29
CA THR A 31 -4.05 28.74 34.92
C THR A 31 -3.95 27.33 34.39
N GLY A 32 -5.09 26.76 33.96
CA GLY A 32 -5.09 25.52 33.17
C GLY A 32 -4.27 25.67 31.89
N ALA A 33 -4.40 26.83 31.22
CA ALA A 33 -3.75 27.08 29.93
C ALA A 33 -2.21 27.00 29.97
N GLY A 34 -1.54 27.59 30.97
CA GLY A 34 -0.07 27.57 30.99
C GLY A 34 0.51 26.19 31.33
N LYS A 35 -0.20 25.43 32.18
CA LYS A 35 0.11 24.03 32.46
C LYS A 35 -0.01 23.14 31.21
N THR A 36 -1.13 23.28 30.48
CA THR A 36 -1.34 22.57 29.22
C THR A 36 -0.30 22.92 28.16
N MET A 37 0.19 24.18 28.12
CA MET A 37 1.22 24.58 27.16
C MET A 37 2.58 23.87 27.40
N ILE A 38 2.93 23.50 28.63
CA ILE A 38 4.14 22.73 28.92
C ILE A 38 4.04 21.32 28.32
N VAL A 39 2.92 20.63 28.58
CA VAL A 39 2.64 19.30 28.00
C VAL A 39 2.57 19.39 26.48
N THR A 40 1.95 20.44 25.95
CA THR A 40 1.86 20.70 24.50
C THR A 40 3.24 20.93 23.89
N GLY A 41 4.13 21.66 24.56
CA GLY A 41 5.50 21.88 24.12
C GLY A 41 6.25 20.55 24.00
N LEU A 42 6.20 19.72 25.05
CA LEU A 42 6.79 18.38 25.03
C LEU A 42 6.18 17.50 23.93
N ALA A 43 4.87 17.58 23.70
CA ALA A 43 4.21 16.82 22.64
C ALA A 43 4.67 17.26 21.25
N LEU A 44 4.89 18.56 21.03
CA LEU A 44 5.44 19.07 19.77
C LEU A 44 6.88 18.59 19.53
N LEU A 45 7.70 18.50 20.58
CA LEU A 45 9.03 17.88 20.51
C LEU A 45 8.94 16.39 20.17
N ALA A 46 7.97 15.67 20.73
CA ALA A 46 7.67 14.27 20.42
C ALA A 46 7.00 14.04 19.05
N GLY A 47 6.92 15.07 18.21
CA GLY A 47 6.43 14.94 16.84
C GLY A 47 4.93 15.17 16.66
N ALA A 48 4.20 15.62 17.68
CA ALA A 48 2.78 15.91 17.55
C ALA A 48 2.48 16.94 16.45
N LYS A 49 1.27 16.86 15.90
CA LYS A 49 0.83 17.74 14.82
C LYS A 49 0.88 19.20 15.27
N ALA A 50 1.60 20.02 14.52
CA ALA A 50 1.65 21.46 14.74
C ALA A 50 0.32 22.11 14.33
N ASP A 51 -0.23 22.94 15.20
CA ASP A 51 -1.40 23.79 14.93
C ASP A 51 -0.97 25.26 15.01
N PRO A 52 -1.10 26.06 13.92
CA PRO A 52 -0.76 27.48 13.93
C PRO A 52 -1.48 28.30 15.00
N ARG A 53 -2.64 27.83 15.49
CA ARG A 53 -3.38 28.47 16.60
C ARG A 53 -2.64 28.41 17.93
N LEU A 54 -1.62 27.57 18.04
CA LEU A 54 -0.72 27.52 19.21
C LEU A 54 0.31 28.65 19.19
N ILE A 55 0.46 29.40 18.09
CA ILE A 55 1.34 30.57 18.07
C ILE A 55 0.68 31.69 18.88
N ARG A 56 1.42 32.26 19.82
CA ARG A 56 0.95 33.38 20.66
C ARG A 56 0.42 34.52 19.79
N ALA A 57 -0.69 35.12 20.20
CA ALA A 57 -1.25 36.27 19.51
C ALA A 57 -0.24 37.43 19.45
N GLY A 58 0.04 37.93 18.24
CA GLY A 58 1.03 38.97 17.99
C GLY A 58 2.44 38.44 17.68
N ALA A 59 2.72 37.15 17.88
CA ALA A 59 3.97 36.53 17.49
C ALA A 59 3.92 35.99 16.04
N SER A 60 5.05 35.99 15.35
CA SER A 60 5.17 35.44 13.99
C SER A 60 5.54 33.95 13.97
N ARG A 61 6.05 33.43 15.08
CA ARG A 61 6.50 32.04 15.26
C ARG A 61 6.40 31.64 16.73
N ALA A 62 6.34 30.34 16.99
CA ALA A 62 6.59 29.73 18.30
C ALA A 62 7.81 28.81 18.22
N LEU A 63 8.52 28.66 19.33
CA LEU A 63 9.71 27.82 19.44
C LEU A 63 9.60 26.97 20.71
N VAL A 64 9.89 25.69 20.57
CA VAL A 64 10.07 24.78 21.69
C VAL A 64 11.43 24.11 21.51
N GLU A 65 12.25 24.14 22.55
CA GLU A 65 13.58 23.54 22.59
C GLU A 65 13.67 22.61 23.79
N GLY A 66 14.29 21.46 23.62
CA GLY A 66 14.56 20.50 24.68
C GLY A 66 16.00 20.03 24.60
N GLN A 67 16.74 20.12 25.69
CA GLN A 67 18.06 19.53 25.83
C GLN A 67 17.92 18.13 26.43
N TRP A 68 18.52 17.14 25.77
CA TRP A 68 18.39 15.74 26.14
C TRP A 68 19.76 15.13 26.39
N GLU A 69 19.98 14.64 27.61
CA GLU A 69 21.10 13.76 27.94
C GLU A 69 20.85 12.37 27.33
N LEU A 70 21.82 11.85 26.59
CA LEU A 70 21.72 10.61 25.84
C LEU A 70 22.35 9.43 26.60
N GLY A 71 21.80 8.23 26.39
CA GLY A 71 22.44 6.98 26.76
C GLY A 71 23.22 6.40 25.57
N ASP A 72 22.98 5.12 25.26
CA ASP A 72 23.63 4.41 24.14
C ASP A 72 23.07 4.84 22.75
N GLU A 73 22.14 5.81 22.67
CA GLU A 73 21.48 6.22 21.41
C GLU A 73 22.35 7.11 20.49
N ALA A 74 23.62 7.36 20.83
CA ALA A 74 24.53 8.24 20.09
C ALA A 74 24.74 7.80 18.63
N GLU A 75 24.80 6.50 18.34
CA GLU A 75 25.07 5.99 16.99
C GLU A 75 23.99 6.41 15.97
N ARG A 76 22.70 6.43 16.37
CA ARG A 76 21.60 6.87 15.49
C ARG A 76 21.65 8.36 15.16
N LEU A 77 22.19 9.17 16.07
CA LEU A 77 22.32 10.62 15.88
C LEU A 77 23.50 10.94 14.96
N ASP A 78 24.58 10.15 15.03
CA ASP A 78 25.71 10.25 14.11
C ASP A 78 25.30 9.98 12.66
N GLU A 79 24.43 8.98 12.42
CA GLU A 79 23.88 8.71 11.08
C GLU A 79 23.08 9.90 10.50
N LEU A 80 22.46 10.70 11.37
CA LEU A 80 21.73 11.93 10.99
C LEU A 80 22.64 13.15 10.85
N GLY A 81 23.91 13.05 11.27
CA GLY A 81 24.85 14.17 11.35
C GLY A 81 24.49 15.19 12.44
N ALA A 82 23.70 14.79 13.44
CA ALA A 82 23.29 15.66 14.54
C ALA A 82 24.46 15.88 15.51
N ALA A 83 24.72 17.12 15.89
CA ALA A 83 25.76 17.42 16.88
C ALA A 83 25.31 17.00 18.29
N VAL A 84 26.20 16.28 18.97
CA VAL A 84 26.09 15.91 20.39
C VAL A 84 27.24 16.59 21.13
N GLU A 85 26.93 17.40 22.13
CA GLU A 85 27.89 18.16 22.93
C GLU A 85 27.78 17.71 24.39
N ASP A 86 28.89 17.29 25.00
CA ASP A 86 28.95 16.82 26.40
C ASP A 86 27.93 15.72 26.76
N GLY A 87 27.55 14.89 25.78
CA GLY A 87 26.55 13.82 25.95
C GLY A 87 25.10 14.29 25.83
N GLU A 88 24.87 15.56 25.49
CA GLU A 88 23.56 16.15 25.28
C GLU A 88 23.28 16.50 23.81
N VAL A 89 22.02 16.46 23.43
CA VAL A 89 21.54 16.90 22.12
C VAL A 89 20.41 17.90 22.25
N LEU A 90 20.50 18.98 21.47
CA LEU A 90 19.45 19.98 21.37
C LEU A 90 18.40 19.54 20.33
N LEU A 91 17.18 19.35 20.80
CA LEU A 91 16.00 19.16 20.00
C LEU A 91 15.24 20.49 19.89
N SER A 92 14.85 20.90 18.68
CA SER A 92 14.04 22.11 18.50
C SER A 92 12.87 21.88 17.55
N ARG A 93 11.74 22.48 17.91
CA ARG A 93 10.51 22.49 17.11
C ARG A 93 10.05 23.93 16.93
N GLN A 94 10.11 24.42 15.70
CA GLN A 94 9.66 25.75 15.33
C GLN A 94 8.33 25.68 14.57
N LEU A 95 7.37 26.50 14.98
CA LEU A 95 6.06 26.65 14.34
C LEU A 95 5.94 28.04 13.73
N ALA A 96 5.50 28.13 12.49
CA ALA A 96 5.14 29.36 11.81
C ALA A 96 3.77 29.17 11.13
N ALA A 97 3.17 30.26 10.65
CA ALA A 97 1.79 30.26 10.11
C ALA A 97 1.50 29.15 9.07
N SER A 98 2.47 28.79 8.24
CA SER A 98 2.30 27.81 7.16
C SER A 98 3.23 26.59 7.23
N ARG A 99 4.16 26.55 8.19
CA ARG A 99 5.18 25.50 8.25
C ARG A 99 5.59 25.18 9.67
N SER A 100 5.98 23.94 9.88
CA SER A 100 6.64 23.49 11.11
C SER A 100 7.95 22.80 10.75
N ARG A 101 9.00 23.03 11.54
CA ARG A 101 10.34 22.49 11.32
C ARG A 101 10.83 21.85 12.60
N MET A 102 11.41 20.66 12.47
CA MET A 102 12.07 19.94 13.55
C MET A 102 13.56 19.88 13.23
N ALA A 103 14.40 20.12 14.24
CA ALA A 103 15.83 19.94 14.13
C ALA A 103 16.38 19.22 15.37
N ILE A 104 17.39 18.38 15.15
CA ILE A 104 18.08 17.58 16.17
C ILE A 104 19.58 17.86 16.02
N GLY A 105 20.25 18.28 17.09
CA GLY A 105 21.68 18.61 17.05
C GLY A 105 22.04 19.61 15.95
N GLY A 106 21.16 20.59 15.69
CA GLY A 106 21.34 21.60 14.64
C GLY A 106 20.95 21.18 13.22
N VAL A 107 20.67 19.90 12.95
CA VAL A 107 20.27 19.41 11.62
C VAL A 107 18.76 19.34 11.48
N GLN A 108 18.21 19.84 10.37
CA GLN A 108 16.78 19.69 10.07
C GLN A 108 16.45 18.27 9.64
N VAL A 109 15.47 17.66 10.30
CA VAL A 109 15.05 16.28 10.02
C VAL A 109 13.58 16.21 9.59
N PRO A 110 13.19 15.21 8.77
CA PRO A 110 11.79 14.89 8.55
C PRO A 110 11.07 14.60 9.87
N LEU A 111 9.81 15.05 9.97
CA LEU A 111 9.02 14.90 11.19
C LEU A 111 8.87 13.44 11.64
N SER A 112 8.69 12.52 10.70
CA SER A 112 8.55 11.09 11.01
C SER A 112 9.80 10.54 11.69
N ILE A 113 10.97 10.81 11.13
CA ILE A 113 12.26 10.36 11.68
C ILE A 113 12.49 10.94 13.08
N GLY A 114 12.23 12.24 13.25
CA GLY A 114 12.38 12.87 14.56
C GLY A 114 11.36 12.38 15.58
N ALA A 115 10.11 12.12 15.18
CA ALA A 115 9.09 11.58 16.06
C ALA A 115 9.41 10.15 16.52
N ASP A 116 9.93 9.31 15.62
CA ASP A 116 10.32 7.93 15.93
C ASP A 116 11.46 7.91 16.95
N LEU A 117 12.48 8.75 16.77
CA LEU A 117 13.61 8.88 17.68
C LEU A 117 13.19 9.40 19.06
N VAL A 118 12.45 10.52 19.10
CA VAL A 118 12.05 11.17 20.37
C VAL A 118 11.00 10.32 21.11
N GLY A 119 10.21 9.52 20.39
CA GLY A 119 9.24 8.60 20.98
C GLY A 119 9.88 7.51 21.87
N GLU A 120 11.17 7.21 21.69
CA GLU A 120 11.93 6.32 22.57
C GLU A 120 12.35 7.04 23.87
N TRP A 121 12.57 8.35 23.81
CA TRP A 121 13.06 9.17 24.93
C TRP A 121 11.94 9.71 25.81
N ILE A 122 10.78 10.04 25.24
CA ILE A 122 9.66 10.65 25.96
C ILE A 122 8.35 9.93 25.70
N THR A 123 7.63 9.63 26.77
CA THR A 123 6.24 9.16 26.71
C THR A 123 5.33 10.17 27.38
N ILE A 124 4.37 10.72 26.63
CA ILE A 124 3.47 11.78 27.13
C ILE A 124 2.07 11.23 27.34
N HIS A 125 1.67 11.10 28.60
CA HIS A 125 0.37 10.65 29.03
C HIS A 125 -0.61 11.82 29.12
N GLY A 126 -1.18 12.20 27.98
CA GLY A 126 -2.30 13.15 27.86
C GLY A 126 -3.51 12.54 27.13
N GLN A 127 -4.49 13.38 26.78
CA GLN A 127 -5.74 12.94 26.14
C GLN A 127 -5.54 12.16 24.83
N SER A 128 -4.55 12.51 24.01
CA SER A 128 -4.25 11.83 22.74
C SER A 128 -3.68 10.41 22.94
N GLU A 129 -2.87 10.23 23.97
CA GLU A 129 -2.18 8.98 24.28
C GLU A 129 -3.08 7.99 25.05
N GLN A 130 -4.09 8.51 25.78
CA GLN A 130 -5.19 7.68 26.31
C GLN A 130 -5.94 6.91 25.22
N LEU A 131 -6.06 7.48 24.00
CA LEU A 131 -6.67 6.81 22.86
C LEU A 131 -5.76 5.72 22.28
N ARG A 132 -4.44 5.92 22.24
CA ARG A 132 -3.48 4.93 21.71
C ARG A 132 -3.40 3.65 22.55
N LEU A 133 -3.47 3.74 23.87
CA LEU A 133 -3.55 2.55 24.72
C LEU A 133 -4.81 1.69 24.43
N GLY A 134 -5.82 2.28 23.77
CA GLY A 134 -7.00 1.57 23.31
C GLY A 134 -6.78 0.70 22.06
N THR A 135 -5.66 0.82 21.34
CA THR A 135 -5.44 0.08 20.09
C THR A 135 -4.77 -1.27 20.31
N PRO A 136 -5.09 -2.31 19.50
CA PRO A 136 -4.48 -3.63 19.64
C PRO A 136 -2.96 -3.62 19.48
N GLU A 137 -2.42 -2.76 18.60
CA GLU A 137 -0.99 -2.66 18.32
C GLU A 137 -0.23 -2.19 19.56
N ARG A 138 -0.72 -1.13 20.22
CA ARG A 138 -0.08 -0.63 21.44
C ARG A 138 -0.22 -1.61 22.60
N GLN A 139 -1.34 -2.33 22.67
CA GLN A 139 -1.56 -3.34 23.72
C GLN A 139 -0.63 -4.55 23.53
N LEU A 140 -0.35 -4.93 22.28
CA LEU A 140 0.64 -5.93 21.95
C LEU A 140 2.05 -5.48 22.37
N GLU A 141 2.45 -4.26 22.01
CA GLU A 141 3.75 -3.69 22.41
C GLU A 141 3.94 -3.67 23.93
N VAL A 142 2.90 -3.26 24.68
CA VAL A 142 2.94 -3.23 26.15
C VAL A 142 3.15 -4.62 26.72
N LEU A 143 2.47 -5.62 26.16
CA LEU A 143 2.57 -7.01 26.61
C LEU A 143 3.93 -7.61 26.25
N ASP A 144 4.41 -7.37 25.03
CA ASP A 144 5.70 -7.86 24.53
C ASP A 144 6.86 -7.23 25.32
N ARG A 145 6.77 -5.94 25.64
CA ARG A 145 7.73 -5.25 26.52
C ARG A 145 7.79 -5.89 27.91
N PHE A 146 6.64 -6.25 28.48
CA PHE A 146 6.59 -6.93 29.78
C PHE A 146 7.17 -8.36 29.72
N ALA A 147 6.92 -9.08 28.62
CA ALA A 147 7.43 -10.44 28.43
C ALA A 147 8.96 -10.51 28.38
N GLY A 148 9.63 -9.39 28.10
CA GLY A 148 11.05 -9.21 28.29
C GLY A 148 11.92 -9.72 27.14
N PRO A 149 13.25 -9.82 27.35
CA PRO A 149 14.24 -9.99 26.29
C PRO A 149 14.10 -11.32 25.53
N GLN A 150 13.62 -12.38 26.19
CA GLN A 150 13.39 -13.68 25.54
C GLN A 150 12.34 -13.55 24.42
N LEU A 151 11.22 -12.87 24.69
CA LEU A 151 10.19 -12.65 23.67
C LEU A 151 10.74 -11.76 22.55
N ALA A 152 11.49 -10.71 22.90
CA ALA A 152 12.09 -9.80 21.93
C ALA A 152 13.03 -10.51 20.95
N GLU A 153 13.86 -11.45 21.42
CA GLU A 153 14.75 -12.25 20.57
C GLU A 153 13.98 -13.13 19.57
N ILE A 154 12.94 -13.81 20.05
CA ILE A 154 12.08 -14.66 19.20
C ILE A 154 11.33 -13.80 18.19
N LEU A 155 10.81 -12.64 18.60
CA LEU A 155 10.10 -11.71 17.72
C LEU A 155 11.03 -11.17 16.63
N ALA A 156 12.28 -10.84 16.96
CA ALA A 156 13.27 -10.40 15.97
C ALA A 156 13.65 -11.52 14.98
N GLY A 157 13.72 -12.78 15.44
CA GLY A 157 13.86 -13.94 14.56
C GLY A 157 12.67 -14.11 13.62
N TYR A 158 11.46 -14.09 14.19
CA TYR A 158 10.20 -14.17 13.46
C TYR A 158 10.08 -13.08 12.38
N GLN A 159 10.42 -11.83 12.71
CA GLN A 159 10.35 -10.70 11.77
C GLN A 159 11.31 -10.86 10.59
N ARG A 160 12.52 -11.36 10.82
CA ARG A 160 13.49 -11.67 9.74
C ARG A 160 12.97 -12.76 8.82
N ASP A 161 12.42 -13.83 9.37
CA ASP A 161 11.84 -14.92 8.60
C ASP A 161 10.59 -14.45 7.83
N TYR A 162 9.75 -13.62 8.43
CA TYR A 162 8.54 -13.07 7.79
C TYR A 162 8.89 -12.17 6.62
N ALA A 163 9.89 -11.30 6.78
CA ALA A 163 10.40 -10.45 5.71
C ALA A 163 11.00 -11.29 4.56
N SER A 164 11.78 -12.32 4.89
CA SER A 164 12.37 -13.23 3.90
C SER A 164 11.30 -14.01 3.14
N ARG A 165 10.26 -14.47 3.84
CA ARG A 165 9.12 -15.20 3.26
C ARG A 165 8.31 -14.33 2.32
N LYS A 166 8.07 -13.07 2.70
CA LYS A 166 7.41 -12.08 1.85
C LYS A 166 8.22 -11.82 0.58
N ALA A 167 9.53 -11.56 0.70
CA ALA A 167 10.40 -11.34 -0.45
C ALA A 167 10.42 -12.55 -1.41
N ALA A 168 10.52 -13.77 -0.88
CA ALA A 168 10.48 -14.99 -1.69
C ALA A 168 9.13 -15.19 -2.39
N ALA A 169 8.02 -14.87 -1.72
CA ALA A 169 6.68 -14.95 -2.31
C ALA A 169 6.47 -13.92 -3.43
N ASP A 170 6.97 -12.69 -3.24
CA ASP A 170 6.91 -11.63 -4.25
C ASP A 170 7.75 -12.02 -5.49
N GLU A 171 8.97 -12.54 -5.30
CA GLU A 171 9.83 -13.04 -6.38
C GLU A 171 9.19 -14.23 -7.12
N LEU A 172 8.61 -15.18 -6.38
CA LEU A 172 7.92 -16.34 -6.95
C LEU A 172 6.73 -15.92 -7.82
N ALA A 173 5.92 -14.95 -7.35
CA ALA A 173 4.78 -14.45 -8.09
C ALA A 173 5.23 -13.83 -9.44
N GLU A 174 6.27 -13.01 -9.42
CA GLU A 174 6.86 -12.41 -10.63
C GLU A 174 7.36 -13.48 -11.61
N LEU A 175 8.09 -14.48 -11.12
CA LEU A 175 8.63 -15.56 -11.95
C LEU A 175 7.54 -16.47 -12.52
N VAL A 176 6.49 -16.79 -11.75
CA VAL A 176 5.36 -17.60 -12.22
C VAL A 176 4.58 -16.86 -13.30
N THR A 177 4.31 -15.57 -13.13
CA THR A 177 3.65 -14.76 -14.17
C THR A 177 4.47 -14.74 -15.45
N ARG A 178 5.78 -14.47 -15.35
CA ARG A 178 6.69 -14.53 -16.52
C ARG A 178 6.75 -15.92 -17.14
N SER A 179 6.75 -16.99 -16.36
CA SER A 179 6.76 -18.37 -16.87
C SER A 179 5.47 -18.68 -17.63
N GLN A 180 4.31 -18.27 -17.13
CA GLN A 180 3.03 -18.43 -17.84
C GLN A 180 2.97 -17.65 -19.15
N GLU A 181 3.50 -16.42 -19.19
CA GLU A 181 3.60 -15.62 -20.42
C GLU A 181 4.53 -16.29 -21.43
N ARG A 182 5.71 -16.76 -21.00
CA ARG A 182 6.66 -17.50 -21.85
C ARG A 182 6.04 -18.78 -22.42
N ALA A 183 5.31 -19.55 -21.61
CA ALA A 183 4.66 -20.78 -22.06
C ALA A 183 3.58 -20.49 -23.13
N ARG A 184 2.75 -19.47 -22.93
CA ARG A 184 1.73 -19.05 -23.93
C ARG A 184 2.37 -18.56 -25.22
N GLU A 185 3.46 -17.81 -25.13
CA GLU A 185 4.23 -17.35 -26.29
C GLU A 185 4.80 -18.55 -27.06
N LEU A 186 5.39 -19.52 -26.34
CA LEU A 186 5.96 -20.73 -26.91
C LEU A 186 4.90 -21.58 -27.63
N ASP A 187 3.73 -21.80 -27.02
CA ASP A 187 2.61 -22.52 -27.64
C ASP A 187 2.15 -21.86 -28.95
N LEU A 188 2.01 -20.53 -28.96
CA LEU A 188 1.59 -19.77 -30.13
C LEU A 188 2.63 -19.86 -31.26
N LEU A 189 3.91 -19.70 -30.92
CA LEU A 189 5.00 -19.79 -31.89
C LEU A 189 5.13 -21.20 -32.47
N GLN A 190 5.06 -22.23 -31.64
CA GLN A 190 5.10 -23.63 -32.09
C GLN A 190 3.92 -24.00 -32.98
N PHE A 191 2.72 -23.51 -32.63
CA PHE A 191 1.53 -23.70 -33.48
C PHE A 191 1.72 -23.06 -34.86
N GLY A 192 2.18 -21.81 -34.91
CA GLY A 192 2.43 -21.12 -36.19
C GLY A 192 3.55 -21.76 -37.01
N LEU A 193 4.65 -22.18 -36.38
CA LEU A 193 5.72 -22.92 -37.04
C LEU A 193 5.21 -24.22 -37.66
N THR A 194 4.39 -24.99 -36.93
CA THR A 194 3.79 -26.24 -37.42
C THR A 194 2.84 -25.98 -38.59
N GLU A 195 2.06 -24.90 -38.54
CA GLU A 195 1.14 -24.52 -39.61
C GLU A 195 1.89 -24.17 -40.91
N ILE A 196 2.97 -23.39 -40.79
CA ILE A 196 3.83 -23.02 -41.93
C ILE A 196 4.60 -24.24 -42.47
N GLU A 197 5.16 -25.07 -41.60
CA GLU A 197 5.89 -26.29 -41.99
C GLU A 197 4.98 -27.24 -42.79
N ARG A 198 3.74 -27.43 -42.34
CA ARG A 198 2.75 -28.27 -43.03
C ARG A 198 2.42 -27.76 -44.43
N ALA A 199 2.26 -26.45 -44.58
CA ALA A 199 1.98 -25.84 -45.89
C ALA A 199 3.22 -25.79 -46.80
N ASN A 200 4.43 -25.81 -46.22
CA ASN A 200 5.71 -25.77 -46.91
C ASN A 200 5.77 -24.72 -48.05
N PRO A 201 5.47 -23.44 -47.77
CA PRO A 201 5.45 -22.41 -48.79
C PRO A 201 6.86 -22.12 -49.32
N GLN A 202 6.97 -21.82 -50.61
CA GLN A 202 8.24 -21.47 -51.24
C GLN A 202 8.36 -19.95 -51.45
N PRO A 203 9.57 -19.36 -51.41
CA PRO A 203 9.77 -17.94 -51.68
C PRO A 203 9.16 -17.52 -53.02
N GLY A 204 8.39 -16.43 -53.03
CA GLY A 204 7.69 -15.90 -54.21
C GLY A 204 6.56 -16.77 -54.80
N GLU A 205 6.21 -17.91 -54.19
CA GLU A 205 5.22 -18.86 -54.71
C GLU A 205 3.83 -18.23 -54.95
N ASP A 206 3.40 -17.35 -54.05
CA ASP A 206 2.13 -16.63 -54.15
C ASP A 206 2.04 -15.73 -55.38
N ARG A 207 3.15 -15.05 -55.72
CA ARG A 207 3.26 -14.18 -56.89
C ARG A 207 3.29 -14.98 -58.17
N GLU A 208 4.07 -16.07 -58.20
CA GLU A 208 4.18 -16.96 -59.36
C GLU A 208 2.82 -17.60 -59.70
N LEU A 209 2.13 -18.14 -58.68
CA LEU A 209 0.82 -18.75 -58.85
C LEU A 209 -0.26 -17.74 -59.22
N ALA A 210 -0.18 -16.49 -58.76
CA ALA A 210 -1.12 -15.45 -59.16
C ALA A 210 -0.99 -15.11 -60.65
N VAL A 211 0.24 -14.99 -61.15
CA VAL A 211 0.51 -14.76 -62.59
C VAL A 211 0.04 -15.95 -63.42
N GLU A 212 0.34 -17.18 -62.98
CA GLU A 212 -0.10 -18.39 -63.69
C GLU A 212 -1.63 -18.52 -63.73
N ALA A 213 -2.31 -18.26 -62.61
CA ALA A 213 -3.77 -18.29 -62.52
C ALA A 213 -4.42 -17.26 -63.46
N GLN A 214 -3.90 -16.03 -63.51
CA GLN A 214 -4.43 -14.99 -64.40
C GLN A 214 -4.29 -15.39 -65.87
N ARG A 215 -3.17 -16.03 -66.25
CA ARG A 215 -2.95 -16.53 -67.61
C ARG A 215 -3.93 -17.65 -67.96
N LEU A 216 -4.12 -18.63 -67.09
CA LEU A 216 -5.02 -19.76 -67.33
C LEU A 216 -6.49 -19.34 -67.35
N GLN A 217 -6.92 -18.46 -66.44
CA GLN A 217 -8.28 -17.92 -66.43
C GLN A 217 -8.60 -17.18 -67.73
N ALA A 218 -7.65 -16.40 -68.26
CA ALA A 218 -7.84 -15.72 -69.53
C ALA A 218 -8.05 -16.70 -70.70
N VAL A 219 -7.38 -17.86 -70.69
CA VAL A 219 -7.57 -18.90 -71.71
C VAL A 219 -8.94 -19.57 -71.58
N ASP A 220 -9.39 -19.86 -70.36
CA ASP A 220 -10.73 -20.41 -70.09
C ASP A 220 -11.85 -19.44 -70.49
N ASP A 221 -11.71 -18.15 -70.16
CA ASP A 221 -12.68 -17.11 -70.53
C ASP A 221 -12.79 -16.99 -72.07
N LEU A 222 -11.66 -17.04 -72.78
CA LEU A 222 -11.62 -17.04 -74.24
C LEU A 222 -12.26 -18.29 -74.82
N ARG A 223 -12.02 -19.47 -74.22
CA ARG A 223 -12.60 -20.75 -74.66
C ARG A 223 -14.11 -20.76 -74.46
N LEU A 224 -14.59 -20.30 -73.30
CA LEU A 224 -16.02 -20.18 -73.01
C LEU A 224 -16.69 -19.21 -74.00
N ALA A 225 -16.12 -18.03 -74.21
CA ALA A 225 -16.65 -17.05 -75.16
C ALA A 225 -16.71 -17.60 -76.60
N ALA A 226 -15.66 -18.29 -77.04
CA ALA A 226 -15.63 -18.92 -78.36
C ALA A 226 -16.67 -20.03 -78.50
N HIS A 227 -16.84 -20.87 -77.46
CA HIS A 227 -17.85 -21.93 -77.45
C HIS A 227 -19.28 -21.36 -77.42
N THR A 228 -19.58 -20.36 -76.58
CA THR A 228 -20.88 -19.67 -76.58
C THR A 228 -21.21 -19.06 -77.94
N ALA A 229 -20.24 -18.43 -78.60
CA ALA A 229 -20.43 -17.89 -79.94
C ALA A 229 -20.65 -18.99 -80.99
N LEU A 230 -19.96 -20.13 -80.88
CA LEU A 230 -20.13 -21.28 -81.77
C LEU A 230 -21.53 -21.89 -81.64
N VAL A 231 -22.00 -22.14 -80.42
CA VAL A 231 -23.34 -22.68 -80.14
C VAL A 231 -24.43 -21.76 -80.68
N ALA A 232 -24.30 -20.43 -80.49
CA ALA A 232 -25.27 -19.47 -81.03
C ALA A 232 -25.33 -19.46 -82.58
N LEU A 233 -24.22 -19.74 -83.25
CA LEU A 233 -24.15 -19.76 -84.71
C LEU A 233 -24.61 -21.08 -85.33
N ALA A 234 -24.13 -22.20 -84.80
CA ALA A 234 -24.21 -23.51 -85.43
C ALA A 234 -24.99 -24.56 -84.63
N GLY A 235 -25.45 -24.22 -83.41
CA GLY A 235 -26.08 -25.16 -82.49
C GLY A 235 -25.06 -26.07 -81.80
N GLU A 236 -25.57 -26.95 -80.94
CA GLU A 236 -24.79 -27.98 -80.26
C GLU A 236 -25.19 -29.35 -80.82
N GLU A 237 -24.23 -30.22 -81.16
CA GLU A 237 -24.51 -31.51 -81.84
C GLU A 237 -25.37 -32.47 -80.99
N ASP A 238 -25.41 -32.27 -79.66
CA ASP A 238 -26.07 -33.16 -78.68
C ASP A 238 -27.29 -32.52 -77.96
N ASP A 239 -27.67 -31.28 -78.27
CA ASP A 239 -28.84 -30.63 -77.65
C ASP A 239 -30.10 -30.75 -78.52
N TYR A 240 -31.15 -31.35 -77.98
CA TYR A 240 -32.50 -31.39 -78.58
C TYR A 240 -33.37 -30.19 -78.16
N GLY A 241 -32.74 -29.12 -77.64
CA GLY A 241 -33.42 -27.89 -77.26
C GLY A 241 -34.00 -27.12 -78.45
N ASP A 242 -35.14 -26.45 -78.24
CA ASP A 242 -35.81 -25.56 -79.21
C ASP A 242 -35.01 -24.25 -79.50
N GLN A 243 -33.73 -24.17 -79.15
CA GLN A 243 -32.92 -22.99 -79.43
C GLN A 243 -32.58 -22.92 -80.91
N ALA A 244 -33.21 -21.97 -81.60
CA ALA A 244 -32.96 -21.77 -83.02
C ALA A 244 -31.59 -21.13 -83.25
N GLU A 245 -30.71 -21.86 -83.92
CA GLU A 245 -29.35 -21.44 -84.28
C GLU A 245 -29.36 -20.54 -85.53
N ALA A 246 -28.40 -19.60 -85.61
CA ALA A 246 -28.39 -18.59 -86.67
C ALA A 246 -28.32 -19.21 -88.08
N ILE A 247 -27.49 -20.24 -88.27
CA ILE A 247 -27.37 -20.96 -89.55
C ILE A 247 -28.69 -21.67 -89.91
N GLY A 248 -29.35 -22.29 -88.93
CA GLY A 248 -30.64 -22.97 -89.09
C GLY A 248 -31.76 -22.02 -89.47
N LEU A 249 -31.88 -20.88 -88.76
CA LEU A 249 -32.87 -19.84 -89.04
C LEU A 249 -32.71 -19.24 -90.44
N VAL A 250 -31.47 -18.90 -90.83
CA VAL A 250 -31.19 -18.40 -92.19
C VAL A 250 -31.45 -19.48 -93.23
N GLY A 251 -31.12 -20.74 -92.93
CA GLY A 251 -31.42 -21.90 -93.76
C GLY A 251 -32.93 -22.09 -93.99
N ALA A 252 -33.73 -21.96 -92.94
CA ALA A 252 -35.19 -22.03 -93.01
C ALA A 252 -35.78 -20.87 -93.85
N ALA A 253 -35.31 -19.64 -93.64
CA ALA A 253 -35.70 -18.49 -94.45
C ALA A 253 -35.36 -18.68 -95.94
N ARG A 254 -34.17 -19.20 -96.25
CA ARG A 254 -33.76 -19.53 -97.62
C ARG A 254 -34.66 -20.60 -98.24
N LYS A 255 -34.99 -21.65 -97.49
CA LYS A 255 -35.90 -22.72 -97.95
C LYS A 255 -37.30 -22.19 -98.24
N ALA A 256 -37.82 -21.31 -97.37
CA ALA A 256 -39.13 -20.68 -97.56
C ALA A 256 -39.19 -19.83 -98.84
N LEU A 257 -38.15 -19.04 -99.13
CA LEU A 257 -38.08 -18.26 -100.37
C LEU A 257 -37.89 -19.14 -101.62
N SER A 258 -37.12 -20.23 -101.52
CA SER A 258 -36.81 -21.07 -102.68
C SER A 258 -38.05 -21.67 -103.36
N GLY A 259 -39.12 -21.95 -102.60
CA GLY A 259 -40.37 -22.48 -103.12
C GLY A 259 -41.23 -21.47 -103.90
N VAL A 260 -40.94 -20.17 -103.77
CA VAL A 260 -41.74 -19.08 -104.38
C VAL A 260 -40.96 -18.22 -105.38
N LEU A 261 -39.66 -18.45 -105.57
CA LEU A 261 -38.80 -17.70 -106.52
C LEU A 261 -39.32 -17.75 -107.97
N ALA A 262 -39.93 -18.86 -108.39
CA ALA A 262 -40.52 -18.97 -109.72
C ALA A 262 -41.79 -18.11 -109.90
N ALA A 263 -42.45 -17.73 -108.80
CA ALA A 263 -43.67 -16.93 -108.79
C ALA A 263 -43.39 -15.42 -108.75
N ASP A 264 -42.27 -14.98 -108.16
CA ASP A 264 -41.85 -13.57 -108.14
C ASP A 264 -40.32 -13.42 -108.20
N PRO A 265 -39.74 -13.04 -109.37
CA PRO A 265 -38.31 -12.81 -109.54
C PRO A 265 -37.73 -11.68 -108.68
N ALA A 266 -38.55 -10.77 -108.13
CA ALA A 266 -38.06 -9.70 -107.25
C ALA A 266 -37.43 -10.23 -105.94
N LEU A 267 -37.70 -11.49 -105.58
CA LEU A 267 -37.15 -12.16 -104.41
C LEU A 267 -35.75 -12.74 -104.63
N GLU A 268 -35.26 -12.82 -105.88
CA GLU A 268 -33.96 -13.44 -106.21
C GLU A 268 -32.75 -12.73 -105.56
N PRO A 269 -32.66 -11.38 -105.53
CA PRO A 269 -31.59 -10.69 -104.81
C PRO A 269 -31.62 -10.95 -103.30
N ILE A 270 -32.82 -11.10 -102.70
CA ILE A 270 -32.99 -11.37 -101.27
C ILE A 270 -32.54 -12.81 -100.95
N ALA A 271 -32.90 -13.78 -101.80
CA ALA A 271 -32.45 -15.16 -101.66
C ALA A 271 -30.93 -15.31 -101.82
N ALA A 272 -30.32 -14.56 -102.75
CA ALA A 272 -28.87 -14.49 -102.90
C ALA A 272 -28.19 -13.90 -101.65
N GLN A 273 -28.73 -12.81 -101.09
CA GLN A 273 -28.23 -12.22 -99.85
C GLN A 273 -28.30 -13.20 -98.66
N LEU A 274 -29.38 -13.98 -98.54
CA LEU A 274 -29.50 -15.01 -97.49
C LEU A 274 -28.51 -16.16 -97.70
N ALA A 275 -28.23 -16.54 -98.94
CA ALA A 275 -27.22 -17.56 -99.25
C ALA A 275 -25.80 -17.08 -98.89
N GLU A 276 -25.45 -15.84 -99.20
CA GLU A 276 -24.18 -15.22 -98.82
C GLU A 276 -24.06 -15.10 -97.29
N THR A 277 -25.13 -14.67 -96.62
CA THR A 277 -25.19 -14.58 -95.15
C THR A 277 -24.98 -15.95 -94.50
N ALA A 278 -25.63 -17.00 -95.02
CA ALA A 278 -25.45 -18.36 -94.53
C ALA A 278 -23.99 -18.85 -94.68
N ALA A 279 -23.35 -18.55 -95.82
CA ALA A 279 -21.95 -18.89 -96.05
C ALA A 279 -21.02 -18.13 -95.09
N GLY A 280 -21.27 -16.86 -94.85
CA GLY A 280 -20.51 -16.04 -93.89
C GLY A 280 -20.65 -16.54 -92.44
N LEU A 281 -21.85 -16.94 -92.02
CA LEU A 281 -22.07 -17.54 -90.69
C LEU A 281 -21.35 -18.88 -90.54
N ALA A 282 -21.35 -19.72 -91.58
CA ALA A 282 -20.64 -21.01 -91.56
C ALA A 282 -19.11 -20.85 -91.51
N ASP A 283 -18.54 -19.87 -92.22
CA ASP A 283 -17.10 -19.55 -92.14
C ASP A 283 -16.73 -19.02 -90.75
N ALA A 284 -17.54 -18.12 -90.17
CA ALA A 284 -17.33 -17.62 -88.82
C ALA A 284 -17.37 -18.74 -87.76
N ALA A 285 -18.34 -19.66 -87.86
CA ALA A 285 -18.42 -20.83 -86.99
C ALA A 285 -17.19 -21.75 -87.13
N SER A 286 -16.75 -22.02 -88.36
CA SER A 286 -15.53 -22.82 -88.62
C SER A 286 -14.27 -22.19 -88.04
N ARG A 287 -14.11 -20.87 -88.17
CA ARG A 287 -12.98 -20.12 -87.59
C ARG A 287 -13.03 -20.12 -86.07
N LEU A 288 -14.20 -19.94 -85.45
CA LEU A 288 -14.37 -20.00 -84.00
C LEU A 288 -14.08 -21.40 -83.45
N SER A 289 -14.50 -22.46 -84.15
CA SER A 289 -14.19 -23.85 -83.80
C SER A 289 -12.68 -24.12 -83.86
N SER A 290 -12.01 -23.70 -84.94
CA SER A 290 -10.56 -23.83 -85.08
C SER A 290 -9.78 -23.02 -84.04
N TYR A 291 -10.27 -21.82 -83.70
CA TYR A 291 -9.72 -20.97 -82.66
C TYR A 291 -9.85 -21.63 -81.28
N ALA A 292 -11.04 -22.13 -80.92
CA ALA A 292 -11.31 -22.80 -79.65
C ALA A 292 -10.48 -24.09 -79.51
N ALA A 293 -10.31 -24.86 -80.59
CA ALA A 293 -9.46 -26.06 -80.60
C ALA A 293 -7.96 -25.74 -80.41
N GLY A 294 -7.53 -24.51 -80.70
CA GLY A 294 -6.17 -24.03 -80.48
C GLY A 294 -5.90 -23.45 -79.08
N LEU A 295 -6.93 -23.32 -78.23
CA LEU A 295 -6.78 -22.85 -76.86
C LEU A 295 -6.45 -24.03 -75.93
N ASP A 296 -5.24 -24.05 -75.38
CA ASP A 296 -4.78 -25.05 -74.41
C ASP A 296 -5.23 -24.65 -72.99
N ALA A 297 -6.40 -25.14 -72.60
CA ALA A 297 -6.94 -24.96 -71.26
C ALA A 297 -6.68 -26.22 -70.42
N ASP A 298 -6.07 -26.05 -69.25
CA ASP A 298 -5.85 -27.10 -68.26
C ASP A 298 -6.67 -26.79 -66.98
N PRO A 299 -7.94 -27.24 -66.91
CA PRO A 299 -8.82 -26.98 -65.77
C PRO A 299 -8.31 -27.59 -64.47
N LEU A 300 -7.63 -28.74 -64.54
CA LEU A 300 -7.09 -29.43 -63.36
C LEU A 300 -5.93 -28.62 -62.75
N ARG A 301 -5.09 -28.01 -63.59
CA ARG A 301 -4.05 -27.09 -63.12
C ARG A 301 -4.64 -25.84 -62.48
N LEU A 302 -5.67 -25.24 -63.09
CA LEU A 302 -6.32 -24.04 -62.52
C LEU A 302 -6.97 -24.33 -61.16
N GLU A 303 -7.66 -25.47 -61.00
CA GLU A 303 -8.25 -25.90 -59.73
C GLU A 303 -7.18 -26.13 -58.65
N TRP A 304 -6.09 -26.81 -59.00
CA TRP A 304 -4.95 -27.00 -58.08
C TRP A 304 -4.35 -25.66 -57.64
N ILE A 305 -4.14 -24.72 -58.57
CA ILE A 305 -3.61 -23.38 -58.26
C ILE A 305 -4.57 -22.63 -57.33
N ALA A 306 -5.88 -22.71 -57.57
CA ALA A 306 -6.88 -22.06 -56.71
C ALA A 306 -6.83 -22.63 -55.27
N GLY A 307 -6.74 -23.95 -55.12
CA GLY A 307 -6.57 -24.62 -53.83
C GLY A 307 -5.28 -24.21 -53.12
N ARG A 308 -4.14 -24.23 -53.84
CA ARG A 308 -2.84 -23.84 -53.29
C ARG A 308 -2.81 -22.37 -52.86
N ARG A 309 -3.35 -21.46 -53.67
CA ARG A 309 -3.44 -20.04 -53.33
C ARG A 309 -4.35 -19.79 -52.12
N ALA A 310 -5.41 -20.57 -51.93
CA ALA A 310 -6.26 -20.47 -50.75
C ALA A 310 -5.54 -20.91 -49.46
N GLU A 311 -4.73 -21.97 -49.54
CA GLU A 311 -3.85 -22.44 -48.46
C GLU A 311 -2.82 -21.35 -48.09
N LEU A 312 -2.10 -20.82 -49.09
CA LEU A 312 -1.12 -19.73 -48.89
C LEU A 312 -1.77 -18.46 -48.32
N ALA A 313 -2.97 -18.10 -48.78
CA ALA A 313 -3.74 -16.97 -48.25
C ALA A 313 -4.21 -17.17 -46.79
N GLY A 314 -4.28 -18.42 -46.31
CA GLY A 314 -4.49 -18.74 -44.91
C GLY A 314 -3.31 -18.33 -44.04
N LEU A 315 -2.08 -18.59 -44.52
CA LEU A 315 -0.84 -18.24 -43.84
C LEU A 315 -0.59 -16.73 -43.85
N THR A 316 -0.75 -16.07 -45.01
CA THR A 316 -0.48 -14.63 -45.11
C THR A 316 -1.43 -13.80 -44.23
N ARG A 317 -2.69 -14.19 -44.11
CA ARG A 317 -3.61 -13.54 -43.16
C ARG A 317 -3.16 -13.58 -41.70
N LYS A 318 -2.35 -14.58 -41.31
CA LYS A 318 -1.93 -14.79 -39.92
C LYS A 318 -0.51 -14.32 -39.63
N TYR A 319 0.41 -14.44 -40.58
CA TYR A 319 1.85 -14.36 -40.30
C TYR A 319 2.63 -13.36 -41.16
N GLY A 320 2.06 -12.78 -42.23
CA GLY A 320 2.77 -11.81 -43.08
C GLY A 320 1.99 -11.42 -44.34
N THR A 321 2.26 -10.26 -44.94
CA THR A 321 1.48 -9.77 -46.09
C THR A 321 1.71 -10.56 -47.38
N ASP A 322 2.86 -11.23 -47.50
CA ASP A 322 3.20 -12.18 -48.56
C ASP A 322 3.99 -13.40 -48.02
N ILE A 323 4.31 -14.35 -48.89
CA ILE A 323 5.00 -15.58 -48.48
C ILE A 323 6.44 -15.33 -48.00
N ASP A 324 7.12 -14.33 -48.55
CA ASP A 324 8.47 -13.98 -48.12
C ASP A 324 8.45 -13.46 -46.66
N GLU A 325 7.44 -12.65 -46.30
CA GLU A 325 7.22 -12.21 -44.91
C GLU A 325 6.81 -13.36 -43.98
N VAL A 326 5.97 -14.30 -44.42
CA VAL A 326 5.60 -15.50 -43.63
C VAL A 326 6.84 -16.34 -43.31
N LEU A 327 7.74 -16.55 -44.28
CA LEU A 327 8.99 -17.27 -44.08
C LEU A 327 9.95 -16.51 -43.15
N ALA A 328 10.03 -15.19 -43.27
CA ALA A 328 10.80 -14.35 -42.35
C ALA A 328 10.28 -14.44 -40.91
N TRP A 329 8.95 -14.41 -40.73
CA TRP A 329 8.30 -14.62 -39.44
C TRP A 329 8.66 -16.00 -38.85
N SER A 330 8.60 -17.06 -39.66
CA SER A 330 8.97 -18.42 -39.24
C SER A 330 10.41 -18.51 -38.73
N ALA A 331 11.37 -17.88 -39.43
CA ALA A 331 12.77 -17.86 -39.00
C ALA A 331 12.96 -17.12 -37.65
N GLN A 332 12.26 -16.01 -37.44
CA GLN A 332 12.29 -15.26 -36.18
C GLN A 332 11.62 -16.05 -35.05
N ALA A 333 10.48 -16.68 -35.32
CA ALA A 333 9.75 -17.51 -34.38
C ALA A 333 10.59 -18.70 -33.89
N ALA A 334 11.32 -19.38 -34.79
CA ALA A 334 12.20 -20.49 -34.43
C ALA A 334 13.34 -20.06 -33.49
N GLN A 335 13.98 -18.91 -33.75
CA GLN A 335 14.99 -18.35 -32.83
C GLN A 335 14.39 -17.99 -31.48
N ARG A 336 13.17 -17.45 -31.47
CA ARG A 336 12.47 -17.06 -30.25
C ARG A 336 12.10 -18.27 -29.39
N VAL A 337 11.62 -19.36 -29.98
CA VAL A 337 11.33 -20.62 -29.25
C VAL A 337 12.56 -21.15 -28.53
N LEU A 338 13.72 -21.19 -29.20
CA LEU A 338 14.98 -21.64 -28.58
C LEU A 338 15.41 -20.76 -27.39
N ALA A 339 15.09 -19.46 -27.42
CA ALA A 339 15.39 -18.54 -26.32
C ALA A 339 14.42 -18.68 -25.13
N LEU A 340 13.21 -19.20 -25.34
CA LEU A 340 12.15 -19.29 -24.33
C LEU A 340 12.22 -20.56 -23.46
N ASP A 341 12.88 -21.63 -23.93
CA ASP A 341 12.91 -22.97 -23.30
C ASP A 341 13.80 -23.06 -22.02
N ALA A 342 14.35 -21.94 -21.55
CA ALA A 342 15.22 -21.89 -20.37
C ALA A 342 14.47 -21.46 -19.10
N GLY A 343 14.18 -22.42 -18.21
CA GLY A 343 14.31 -22.23 -16.76
C GLY A 343 13.03 -22.10 -15.92
N ASP A 344 12.86 -23.10 -15.03
CA ASP A 344 11.93 -23.11 -13.88
C ASP A 344 12.60 -23.58 -12.56
N ALA A 345 13.93 -23.79 -12.53
CA ALA A 345 14.62 -24.28 -11.32
C ALA A 345 14.51 -23.32 -10.11
N ARG A 346 14.51 -22.00 -10.37
CA ARG A 346 14.36 -20.97 -9.35
C ARG A 346 12.95 -20.97 -8.72
N ILE A 347 11.92 -21.31 -9.49
CA ILE A 347 10.53 -21.40 -9.00
C ILE A 347 10.42 -22.50 -7.94
N GLU A 348 11.01 -23.66 -8.21
CA GLU A 348 11.02 -24.78 -7.25
C GLU A 348 11.85 -24.48 -6.00
N GLU A 349 12.99 -23.81 -6.15
CA GLU A 349 13.81 -23.34 -5.02
C GLU A 349 13.04 -22.35 -4.12
N LEU A 350 12.34 -21.38 -4.71
CA LEU A 350 11.53 -20.41 -3.96
C LEU A 350 10.34 -21.07 -3.27
N ARG A 351 9.67 -22.03 -3.91
CA ARG A 351 8.60 -22.82 -3.28
C ARG A 351 9.10 -23.59 -2.06
N ALA A 352 10.25 -24.25 -2.17
CA ALA A 352 10.87 -24.95 -1.06
C ALA A 352 11.27 -24.00 0.08
N THR A 353 11.82 -22.83 -0.27
CA THR A 353 12.19 -21.78 0.69
C THR A 353 10.98 -21.24 1.45
N ILE A 354 9.88 -20.95 0.76
CA ILE A 354 8.62 -20.49 1.38
C ILE A 354 8.06 -21.57 2.31
N ALA A 355 8.07 -22.85 1.90
CA ALA A 355 7.58 -23.94 2.73
C ALA A 355 8.39 -24.10 4.04
N ASP A 356 9.71 -23.99 3.97
CA ASP A 356 10.59 -24.01 5.16
C ASP A 356 10.32 -22.81 6.08
N LEU A 357 10.24 -21.61 5.50
CA LEU A 357 9.95 -20.38 6.25
C LEU A 357 8.57 -20.44 6.90
N ASP A 358 7.54 -20.98 6.22
CA ASP A 358 6.22 -21.13 6.79
C ASP A 358 6.25 -22.05 8.02
N VAL A 359 6.99 -23.16 7.99
CA VAL A 359 7.17 -24.04 9.18
C VAL A 359 7.82 -23.28 10.33
N ARG A 360 8.90 -22.53 10.07
CA ARG A 360 9.60 -21.73 11.09
C ARG A 360 8.72 -20.63 11.67
N LEU A 361 7.97 -19.93 10.83
CA LEU A 361 7.04 -18.87 11.25
C LEU A 361 5.93 -19.41 12.16
N HIS A 362 5.34 -20.57 11.83
CA HIS A 362 4.32 -21.18 12.69
C HIS A 362 4.88 -21.62 14.04
N ALA A 363 6.09 -22.19 14.07
CA ALA A 363 6.74 -22.58 15.32
C ALA A 363 7.05 -21.36 16.21
N ALA A 364 7.66 -20.33 15.64
CA ALA A 364 7.98 -19.09 16.35
C ALA A 364 6.72 -18.33 16.80
N ALA A 365 5.66 -18.29 15.96
CA ALA A 365 4.38 -17.69 16.35
C ALA A 365 3.75 -18.42 17.54
N ALA A 366 3.78 -19.76 17.57
CA ALA A 366 3.26 -20.52 18.70
C ALA A 366 4.04 -20.25 19.99
N GLU A 367 5.36 -20.10 19.90
CA GLU A 367 6.22 -19.75 21.03
C GLU A 367 5.92 -18.32 21.54
N LEU A 368 5.81 -17.34 20.64
CA LEU A 368 5.38 -15.97 20.95
C LEU A 368 4.02 -15.98 21.68
N SER A 369 3.03 -16.72 21.16
CA SER A 369 1.72 -16.80 21.79
C SER A 369 1.76 -17.42 23.19
N ALA A 370 2.63 -18.40 23.44
CA ALA A 370 2.80 -19.00 24.76
C ALA A 370 3.40 -18.00 25.76
N LEU A 371 4.46 -17.29 25.35
CA LEU A 371 5.09 -16.24 26.16
C LEU A 371 4.12 -15.09 26.45
N ARG A 372 3.37 -14.63 25.44
CA ARG A 372 2.34 -13.59 25.59
C ARG A 372 1.26 -13.99 26.58
N ARG A 373 0.77 -15.23 26.55
CA ARG A 373 -0.24 -15.72 27.51
C ARG A 373 0.30 -15.76 28.95
N ALA A 374 1.54 -16.20 29.14
CA ALA A 374 2.18 -16.21 30.45
C ALA A 374 2.39 -14.78 30.98
N ALA A 375 2.94 -13.89 30.13
CA ALA A 375 3.12 -12.48 30.39
C ALA A 375 1.80 -11.78 30.75
N ALA A 376 0.73 -12.09 30.03
CA ALA A 376 -0.59 -11.50 30.25
C ALA A 376 -1.15 -11.82 31.64
N GLN A 377 -1.00 -13.07 32.10
CA GLN A 377 -1.44 -13.48 33.43
C GLN A 377 -0.64 -12.80 34.54
N GLN A 378 0.69 -12.74 34.38
CA GLN A 378 1.57 -12.10 35.35
C GLN A 378 1.34 -10.58 35.41
N LEU A 379 1.29 -9.91 34.26
CA LEU A 379 1.05 -8.46 34.16
C LEU A 379 -0.31 -8.08 34.75
N ALA A 380 -1.37 -8.83 34.43
CA ALA A 380 -2.70 -8.59 35.01
C ALA A 380 -2.69 -8.68 36.54
N GLY A 381 -1.96 -9.65 37.12
CA GLY A 381 -1.84 -9.82 38.56
C GLY A 381 -1.09 -8.66 39.25
N LEU A 382 0.03 -8.23 38.67
CA LEU A 382 0.81 -7.10 39.18
C LEU A 382 0.02 -5.79 39.11
N VAL A 383 -0.62 -5.53 37.96
CA VAL A 383 -1.43 -4.33 37.75
C VAL A 383 -2.66 -4.31 38.66
N ALA A 384 -3.28 -5.45 38.94
CA ALA A 384 -4.38 -5.53 39.90
C ALA A 384 -3.97 -5.10 41.32
N GLY A 385 -2.73 -5.42 41.72
CA GLY A 385 -2.14 -4.93 42.98
C GLY A 385 -2.02 -3.41 42.99
N GLU A 386 -1.51 -2.83 41.91
CA GLU A 386 -1.35 -1.38 41.77
C GLU A 386 -2.70 -0.64 41.69
N LEU A 387 -3.67 -1.16 40.96
CA LEU A 387 -5.03 -0.62 40.87
C LEU A 387 -5.74 -0.60 42.22
N LYS A 388 -5.52 -1.62 43.07
CA LYS A 388 -6.08 -1.66 44.43
C LYS A 388 -5.58 -0.49 45.27
N SER A 389 -4.30 -0.16 45.15
CA SER A 389 -3.69 0.99 45.81
C SER A 389 -4.27 2.30 45.27
N LEU A 390 -4.42 2.43 43.95
CA LEU A 390 -5.00 3.61 43.27
C LEU A 390 -6.53 3.77 43.44
N ALA A 391 -7.07 3.31 44.57
CA ALA A 391 -8.47 3.37 44.96
C ALA A 391 -9.45 2.70 43.98
N MET A 392 -8.97 1.69 43.25
CA MET A 392 -9.78 0.86 42.35
C MET A 392 -9.78 -0.62 42.79
N PRO A 393 -10.07 -0.93 44.08
CA PRO A 393 -9.93 -2.28 44.65
C PRO A 393 -10.87 -3.33 44.06
N LYS A 394 -11.89 -2.87 43.35
CA LYS A 394 -12.94 -3.68 42.72
C LYS A 394 -12.78 -3.79 41.21
N SER A 395 -11.77 -3.13 40.65
CA SER A 395 -11.52 -3.15 39.21
C SER A 395 -10.91 -4.48 38.77
N ARG A 396 -11.14 -4.84 37.51
CA ARG A 396 -10.54 -6.02 36.88
C ARG A 396 -9.94 -5.62 35.55
N LEU A 397 -8.71 -6.06 35.32
CA LEU A 397 -7.99 -5.91 34.06
C LEU A 397 -7.70 -7.30 33.51
N GLU A 398 -8.03 -7.53 32.25
CA GLU A 398 -7.85 -8.81 31.57
C GLU A 398 -7.25 -8.58 30.18
N PHE A 399 -6.21 -9.34 29.86
CA PHE A 399 -5.67 -9.41 28.50
C PHE A 399 -6.37 -10.56 27.76
N ARG A 400 -7.09 -10.22 26.70
CA ARG A 400 -7.64 -11.19 25.76
C ARG A 400 -6.68 -11.33 24.59
N ILE A 401 -6.27 -12.56 24.30
CA ILE A 401 -5.36 -12.89 23.20
C ILE A 401 -6.11 -13.80 22.23
N GLU A 402 -6.40 -13.29 21.03
CA GLU A 402 -7.14 -14.00 19.99
C GLU A 402 -6.19 -14.39 18.84
N PRO A 403 -6.29 -15.63 18.31
CA PRO A 403 -5.47 -16.04 17.18
C PRO A 403 -5.89 -15.30 15.91
N VAL A 404 -4.92 -14.85 15.14
CA VAL A 404 -5.09 -14.21 13.83
C VAL A 404 -4.16 -14.84 12.79
N GLU A 405 -4.31 -14.46 11.52
CA GLU A 405 -3.36 -14.86 10.48
C GLU A 405 -1.95 -14.33 10.79
N LEU A 406 -0.92 -15.05 10.33
CA LEU A 406 0.47 -14.65 10.50
C LEU A 406 0.69 -13.25 9.92
N GLY A 407 0.97 -12.29 10.79
CA GLY A 407 1.37 -10.94 10.44
C GLY A 407 2.83 -10.67 10.80
N PRO A 408 3.33 -9.44 10.61
CA PRO A 408 4.71 -9.08 10.95
C PRO A 408 5.04 -9.16 12.46
N HIS A 409 4.04 -9.29 13.33
CA HIS A 409 4.21 -9.37 14.79
C HIS A 409 3.72 -10.71 15.39
N GLY A 410 3.60 -11.75 14.58
CA GLY A 410 3.12 -13.08 15.00
C GLY A 410 1.66 -13.33 14.61
N ALA A 411 1.01 -14.24 15.34
CA ALA A 411 -0.35 -14.72 15.08
C ALA A 411 -1.34 -14.36 16.20
N ASP A 412 -1.07 -13.29 16.96
CA ASP A 412 -1.90 -12.88 18.09
C ASP A 412 -2.43 -11.46 17.92
N GLN A 413 -3.70 -11.27 18.22
CA GLN A 413 -4.30 -9.97 18.50
C GLN A 413 -4.54 -9.84 20.00
N VAL A 414 -3.96 -8.79 20.61
CA VAL A 414 -4.11 -8.50 22.04
C VAL A 414 -5.17 -7.43 22.24
N SER A 415 -6.09 -7.66 23.17
CA SER A 415 -7.15 -6.74 23.58
C SER A 415 -7.17 -6.59 25.10
N LEU A 416 -7.05 -5.36 25.58
CA LEU A 416 -7.13 -5.05 27.01
C LEU A 416 -8.58 -4.75 27.43
N LEU A 417 -9.12 -5.59 28.30
CA LEU A 417 -10.47 -5.48 28.83
C LEU A 417 -10.42 -4.96 30.26
N PHE A 418 -11.34 -4.04 30.56
CA PHE A 418 -11.41 -3.38 31.85
C PHE A 418 -12.84 -3.36 32.36
N ALA A 419 -12.98 -3.59 33.67
CA ALA A 419 -14.21 -3.38 34.42
C ALA A 419 -13.89 -2.54 35.66
N ALA A 420 -14.52 -1.38 35.80
CA ALA A 420 -14.31 -0.49 36.96
C ALA A 420 -14.93 -1.06 38.25
N ASN A 421 -16.07 -1.75 38.12
CA ASN A 421 -16.86 -2.24 39.24
C ASN A 421 -17.17 -3.74 39.10
N PRO A 422 -17.46 -4.46 40.21
CA PRO A 422 -17.67 -5.91 40.16
C PRO A 422 -18.92 -6.35 39.39
N GLY A 423 -19.89 -5.44 39.21
CA GLY A 423 -21.15 -5.70 38.51
C GLY A 423 -21.12 -5.42 37.00
N SER A 424 -20.03 -4.85 36.48
CA SER A 424 -19.87 -4.59 35.04
C SER A 424 -19.06 -5.70 34.38
N ALA A 425 -19.50 -6.16 33.19
CA ALA A 425 -18.71 -7.06 32.37
C ALA A 425 -17.44 -6.34 31.87
N PRO A 426 -16.27 -7.01 31.84
CA PRO A 426 -15.07 -6.46 31.21
C PRO A 426 -15.32 -6.12 29.75
N ALA A 427 -14.89 -4.94 29.33
CA ALA A 427 -15.05 -4.46 27.97
C ALA A 427 -13.81 -3.65 27.55
N PRO A 428 -13.61 -3.41 26.24
CA PRO A 428 -12.41 -2.75 25.74
C PRO A 428 -12.14 -1.43 26.46
N LEU A 429 -10.89 -1.26 26.93
CA LEU A 429 -10.48 -0.16 27.81
C LEU A 429 -10.95 1.22 27.29
N GLY A 430 -10.79 1.47 25.97
CA GLY A 430 -11.18 2.73 25.35
C GLY A 430 -12.69 3.04 25.28
N LYS A 431 -13.56 2.08 25.64
CA LYS A 431 -15.03 2.26 25.61
C LYS A 431 -15.67 2.46 26.99
N VAL A 432 -15.00 2.08 28.07
CA VAL A 432 -15.65 1.88 29.39
C VAL A 432 -15.09 2.76 30.49
N ALA A 433 -13.83 3.16 30.41
CA ALA A 433 -13.20 3.94 31.47
C ALA A 433 -13.36 5.45 31.26
N SER A 434 -13.62 6.18 32.35
CA SER A 434 -13.50 7.64 32.37
C SER A 434 -12.03 8.05 32.18
N GLY A 435 -11.78 9.30 31.73
CA GLY A 435 -10.40 9.79 31.51
C GLY A 435 -9.48 9.61 32.73
N GLY A 436 -10.00 9.84 33.94
CA GLY A 436 -9.23 9.64 35.18
C GLY A 436 -8.97 8.16 35.52
N GLU A 437 -9.88 7.25 35.19
CA GLU A 437 -9.66 5.80 35.37
C GLU A 437 -8.64 5.26 34.37
N LEU A 438 -8.68 5.73 33.12
CA LEU A 438 -7.67 5.41 32.09
C LEU A 438 -6.27 5.84 32.53
N SER A 439 -6.13 7.08 33.02
CA SER A 439 -4.86 7.58 33.51
C SER A 439 -4.31 6.73 34.67
N ARG A 440 -5.17 6.28 35.59
CA ARG A 440 -4.75 5.42 36.71
C ARG A 440 -4.40 4.00 36.27
N VAL A 441 -5.15 3.40 35.34
CA VAL A 441 -4.81 2.09 34.74
C VAL A 441 -3.47 2.17 34.03
N ARG A 442 -3.21 3.26 33.31
CA ARG A 442 -1.94 3.47 32.63
C ARG A 442 -0.78 3.69 33.61
N LEU A 443 -0.96 4.51 34.65
CA LEU A 443 0.05 4.65 35.70
C LEU A 443 0.39 3.30 36.34
N ALA A 444 -0.62 2.48 36.63
CA ALA A 444 -0.41 1.13 37.16
C ALA A 444 0.40 0.24 36.18
N LEU A 445 0.11 0.32 34.88
CA LEU A 445 0.89 -0.39 33.86
C LEU A 445 2.34 0.10 33.79
N GLU A 446 2.58 1.42 33.73
CA GLU A 446 3.94 1.97 33.62
C GLU A 446 4.78 1.70 34.88
N VAL A 447 4.19 1.76 36.08
CA VAL A 447 4.88 1.40 37.33
C VAL A 447 5.33 -0.07 37.32
N VAL A 448 4.53 -0.97 36.74
CA VAL A 448 4.90 -2.39 36.62
C VAL A 448 5.93 -2.61 35.51
N LEU A 449 5.88 -1.82 34.43
CA LEU A 449 6.77 -1.94 33.26
C LEU A 449 8.14 -1.29 33.48
N ALA A 450 8.27 -0.35 34.41
CA ALA A 450 9.51 0.38 34.70
C ALA A 450 10.59 -0.46 35.43
N THR A 451 10.57 -1.80 35.29
CA THR A 451 11.40 -2.71 36.08
C THR A 451 12.83 -2.89 35.55
N GLU A 452 13.12 -2.60 34.28
CA GLU A 452 14.45 -2.76 33.68
C GLU A 452 14.74 -1.61 32.70
N SER A 453 15.81 -0.86 32.97
CA SER A 453 16.41 0.22 32.16
C SER A 453 15.47 1.01 31.23
N SER A 454 15.03 2.19 31.66
CA SER A 454 14.64 3.22 30.70
C SER A 454 15.13 4.59 31.16
N SER A 455 16.03 5.18 30.36
CA SER A 455 16.42 6.60 30.33
C SER A 455 15.24 7.52 29.94
N ALA A 456 14.02 7.00 29.97
CA ALA A 456 12.82 7.61 29.42
C ALA A 456 12.22 8.64 30.39
N THR A 457 11.74 9.73 29.80
CA THR A 457 10.98 10.77 30.47
C THR A 457 9.48 10.49 30.30
N PHE A 458 8.77 10.39 31.42
CA PHE A 458 7.33 10.23 31.45
C PHE A 458 6.66 11.54 31.83
N VAL A 459 5.72 12.00 31.00
CA VAL A 459 4.94 13.22 31.27
C VAL A 459 3.51 12.82 31.57
N PHE A 460 2.97 13.18 32.72
CA PHE A 460 1.57 12.92 33.06
C PHE A 460 0.78 14.22 33.13
N ASP A 461 -0.28 14.29 32.33
CA ASP A 461 -1.29 15.35 32.39
C ASP A 461 -2.59 14.77 32.97
N GLU A 462 -3.22 15.51 33.88
CA GLU A 462 -4.53 15.15 34.47
C GLU A 462 -4.60 13.75 35.13
N VAL A 463 -3.47 13.19 35.59
CA VAL A 463 -3.45 11.90 36.35
C VAL A 463 -4.29 11.96 37.64
N ASP A 464 -4.46 13.17 38.14
CA ASP A 464 -5.21 13.54 39.34
C ASP A 464 -6.62 14.06 39.05
N ALA A 465 -7.13 13.93 37.82
CA ALA A 465 -8.47 14.37 37.47
C ALA A 465 -9.56 13.53 38.18
N GLY A 466 -10.48 14.22 38.86
CA GLY A 466 -11.63 13.60 39.52
C GLY A 466 -11.28 12.80 40.78
N VAL A 467 -10.09 13.00 41.36
CA VAL A 467 -9.65 12.35 42.60
C VAL A 467 -9.24 13.36 43.66
N GLY A 468 -9.32 12.98 44.93
CA GLY A 468 -8.95 13.83 46.06
C GLY A 468 -8.65 13.02 47.32
N GLY A 469 -8.09 13.69 48.33
CA GLY A 469 -7.80 13.07 49.64
C GLY A 469 -6.76 11.94 49.56
N ALA A 470 -7.05 10.81 50.19
CA ALA A 470 -6.13 9.67 50.30
C ALA A 470 -5.72 9.08 48.94
N VAL A 471 -6.59 9.17 47.92
CA VAL A 471 -6.29 8.66 46.58
C VAL A 471 -5.18 9.48 45.91
N ALA A 472 -5.19 10.79 46.10
CA ALA A 472 -4.18 11.70 45.54
C ALA A 472 -2.79 11.47 46.15
N LEU A 473 -2.73 11.13 47.44
CA LEU A 473 -1.50 10.73 48.11
C LEU A 473 -0.91 9.45 47.52
N GLU A 474 -1.76 8.46 47.20
CA GLU A 474 -1.27 7.22 46.61
C GLU A 474 -0.78 7.41 45.17
N ILE A 475 -1.44 8.27 44.40
CA ILE A 475 -0.97 8.67 43.06
C ILE A 475 0.42 9.32 43.17
N GLY A 476 0.59 10.28 44.10
CA GLY A 476 1.89 10.91 44.37
C GLY A 476 2.97 9.90 44.72
N ARG A 477 2.66 8.94 45.60
CA ARG A 477 3.58 7.85 45.99
C ARG A 477 3.97 6.95 44.82
N ARG A 478 3.05 6.66 43.89
CA ARG A 478 3.34 5.84 42.70
C ARG A 478 4.16 6.57 41.65
N LEU A 479 3.91 7.86 41.47
CA LEU A 479 4.74 8.71 40.62
C LEU A 479 6.16 8.85 41.20
N ALA A 480 6.29 9.00 42.51
CA ALA A 480 7.60 8.98 43.18
C ALA A 480 8.33 7.64 43.01
N ARG A 481 7.63 6.52 43.18
CA ARG A 481 8.21 5.17 42.95
C ARG A 481 8.65 4.97 41.49
N LEU A 482 7.88 5.49 40.52
CA LEU A 482 8.27 5.49 39.12
C LEU A 482 9.51 6.38 38.89
N ALA A 483 9.57 7.51 39.59
CA ALA A 483 10.67 8.47 39.52
C ALA A 483 12.00 7.95 40.11
N GLU A 484 11.99 6.85 40.87
CA GLU A 484 13.22 6.19 41.33
C GLU A 484 14.04 5.61 40.17
N ARG A 485 13.42 5.37 39.01
CA ARG A 485 14.02 4.67 37.87
C ARG A 485 13.95 5.45 36.56
N CYS A 486 13.05 6.42 36.47
CA CYS A 486 12.77 7.17 35.26
C CYS A 486 12.58 8.66 35.60
N GLN A 487 12.64 9.54 34.62
CA GLN A 487 12.27 10.93 34.84
C GLN A 487 10.76 11.09 34.74
N VAL A 488 10.13 11.75 35.72
CA VAL A 488 8.67 11.92 35.79
C VAL A 488 8.32 13.40 35.88
N ILE A 489 7.54 13.91 34.93
CA ILE A 489 7.03 15.29 34.90
C ILE A 489 5.51 15.24 35.02
N VAL A 490 4.94 15.84 36.05
CA VAL A 490 3.48 15.78 36.29
C VAL A 490 2.92 17.18 36.33
N VAL A 491 1.88 17.40 35.53
CA VAL A 491 1.02 18.57 35.64
C VAL A 491 -0.13 18.23 36.59
N THR A 492 -0.20 18.94 37.71
CA THR A 492 -1.17 18.64 38.78
C THR A 492 -1.75 19.91 39.40
N HIS A 493 -2.95 19.79 39.95
CA HIS A 493 -3.58 20.81 40.78
C HIS A 493 -3.66 20.39 42.26
N LEU A 494 -3.32 19.15 42.58
CA LEU A 494 -3.39 18.59 43.91
C LEU A 494 -2.06 18.75 44.66
N ALA A 495 -2.10 19.40 45.82
CA ALA A 495 -0.94 19.55 46.70
C ALA A 495 -0.39 18.17 47.12
N GLN A 496 -1.28 17.19 47.28
CA GLN A 496 -0.95 15.82 47.69
C GLN A 496 -0.03 15.11 46.70
N VAL A 497 -0.08 15.47 45.41
CA VAL A 497 0.82 14.92 44.38
C VAL A 497 2.10 15.75 44.32
N ALA A 498 1.99 17.08 44.29
CA ALA A 498 3.13 17.99 44.22
C ALA A 498 4.10 17.88 45.41
N ALA A 499 3.61 17.42 46.57
CA ALA A 499 4.43 17.20 47.76
C ALA A 499 5.51 16.11 47.58
N PHE A 500 5.31 15.17 46.65
CA PHE A 500 6.27 14.09 46.37
C PHE A 500 7.35 14.46 45.35
N ALA A 501 7.25 15.62 44.69
CA ALA A 501 8.22 15.99 43.67
C ALA A 501 9.60 16.37 44.26
N ASP A 502 10.67 16.12 43.54
CA ASP A 502 12.00 16.64 43.88
C ASP A 502 12.09 18.12 43.50
N ARG A 503 11.56 18.48 42.32
CA ARG A 503 11.46 19.88 41.85
C ARG A 503 10.00 20.27 41.65
N HIS A 504 9.64 21.47 42.12
CA HIS A 504 8.29 22.00 41.99
C HIS A 504 8.33 23.33 41.24
N PHE A 505 7.66 23.39 40.10
CA PHE A 505 7.45 24.61 39.33
C PHE A 505 6.02 25.12 39.46
N VAL A 506 5.84 26.44 39.50
CA VAL A 506 4.53 27.10 39.50
C VAL A 506 4.40 27.99 38.27
N VAL A 507 3.32 27.78 37.52
CA VAL A 507 2.86 28.68 36.47
C VAL A 507 2.17 29.88 37.10
N VAL A 508 2.70 31.07 36.85
CA VAL A 508 2.19 32.35 37.35
C VAL A 508 1.64 33.20 36.21
N LYS A 509 0.54 33.92 36.46
CA LYS A 509 0.12 35.02 35.58
C LYS A 509 0.98 36.24 35.89
N ALA A 510 1.71 36.72 34.90
CA ALA A 510 2.28 38.06 34.92
C ALA A 510 1.23 39.04 34.37
N ASP A 511 1.10 40.18 35.05
CA ASP A 511 0.13 41.23 34.76
C ASP A 511 0.89 42.42 34.16
N ASP A 512 1.29 42.29 32.90
CA ASP A 512 2.07 43.30 32.16
C ASP A 512 1.18 44.25 31.32
N GLY A 513 -0.12 44.32 31.64
CA GLY A 513 -1.05 45.32 31.10
C GLY A 513 -1.44 45.14 29.63
N THR A 514 -0.84 44.20 28.89
CA THR A 514 -1.21 43.87 27.51
C THR A 514 -0.98 42.38 27.24
N VAL A 515 -2.06 41.60 27.37
CA VAL A 515 -2.12 40.14 27.19
C VAL A 515 -1.44 39.36 28.33
N THR A 516 -2.25 38.85 29.27
CA THR A 516 -1.82 38.04 30.43
C THR A 516 -0.74 37.03 30.05
N THR A 517 0.51 37.32 30.36
CA THR A 517 1.65 36.44 30.11
C THR A 517 1.67 35.36 31.19
N SER A 518 1.84 34.09 30.82
CA SER A 518 2.10 33.02 31.79
C SER A 518 3.61 32.74 31.83
N GLY A 519 4.23 32.93 33.00
CA GLY A 519 5.62 32.55 33.27
C GLY A 519 5.70 31.31 34.14
N VAL A 520 6.87 30.66 34.19
CA VAL A 520 7.13 29.49 35.04
C VAL A 520 8.24 29.83 36.02
N ARG A 521 8.03 29.55 37.31
CA ARG A 521 9.01 29.80 38.37
C ARG A 521 9.28 28.54 39.18
N LEU A 522 10.56 28.26 39.48
CA LEU A 522 10.95 27.24 40.44
C LEU A 522 10.52 27.65 41.87
N VAL A 523 9.93 26.72 42.60
CA VAL A 523 9.57 26.89 44.00
C VAL A 523 10.76 26.47 44.84
N GLU A 524 11.44 27.45 45.43
CA GLU A 524 12.52 27.22 46.38
C GLU A 524 11.99 26.49 47.63
N GLU A 525 12.88 25.79 48.34
CA GLU A 525 12.50 24.94 49.47
C GLU A 525 11.77 25.71 50.59
N ASN A 526 12.15 26.97 50.82
CA ASN A 526 11.50 27.86 51.78
C ASN A 526 10.08 28.26 51.36
N ASP A 527 9.81 28.37 50.06
CA ASP A 527 8.51 28.77 49.51
C ASP A 527 7.54 27.57 49.40
N ARG A 528 8.07 26.34 49.45
CA ARG A 528 7.34 25.12 49.12
C ARG A 528 6.12 24.90 50.03
N VAL A 529 6.27 25.19 51.32
CA VAL A 529 5.18 25.07 52.30
C VAL A 529 4.04 26.04 51.97
N GLU A 530 4.37 27.28 51.61
CA GLU A 530 3.37 28.32 51.28
C GLU A 530 2.61 27.99 49.99
N VAL A 531 3.33 27.50 48.97
CA VAL A 531 2.72 27.10 47.69
C VAL A 531 1.77 25.93 47.90
N LEU A 532 2.17 24.89 48.65
CA LEU A 532 1.29 23.76 48.95
C LEU A 532 0.08 24.18 49.81
N ALA A 533 0.28 25.05 50.81
CA ALA A 533 -0.81 25.59 51.62
C ALA A 533 -1.85 26.33 50.77
N ARG A 534 -1.38 27.15 49.81
CA ARG A 534 -2.25 27.84 48.84
C ARG A 534 -3.00 26.86 47.93
N MET A 535 -2.33 25.82 47.43
CA MET A 535 -2.96 24.80 46.58
C MET A 535 -4.10 24.05 47.29
N MET A 536 -4.01 23.90 48.62
CA MET A 536 -5.06 23.27 49.44
C MET A 536 -6.24 24.20 49.76
N GLY A 537 -6.29 25.41 49.18
CA GLY A 537 -7.39 26.36 49.38
C GLY A 537 -7.31 27.14 50.70
N GLY A 538 -6.18 27.06 51.41
CA GLY A 538 -5.93 27.87 52.60
C GLY A 538 -5.50 29.29 52.26
N LEU A 539 -5.71 30.25 53.18
CA LEU A 539 -4.98 31.51 53.16
C LEU A 539 -3.49 31.15 53.30
N ALA A 540 -2.65 31.53 52.33
CA ALA A 540 -1.24 31.14 52.29
C ALA A 540 -0.45 31.47 53.57
N SER A 541 -0.92 32.45 54.35
CA SER A 541 -0.35 32.89 55.62
C SER A 541 -1.01 32.32 56.88
N SER A 542 -2.05 31.48 56.77
CA SER A 542 -2.70 30.88 57.94
C SER A 542 -1.84 29.78 58.54
N GLU A 543 -1.59 29.85 59.84
CA GLU A 543 -0.78 28.88 60.58
C GLU A 543 -1.30 27.43 60.42
N SER A 544 -2.63 27.26 60.37
CA SER A 544 -3.26 25.95 60.19
C SER A 544 -3.01 25.35 58.79
N SER A 545 -2.98 26.19 57.75
CA SER A 545 -2.73 25.76 56.37
C SER A 545 -1.26 25.40 56.17
N LEU A 546 -0.36 26.18 56.76
CA LEU A 546 1.08 25.89 56.77
C LEU A 546 1.39 24.61 57.57
N ALA A 547 0.73 24.38 58.71
CA ALA A 547 0.88 23.15 59.48
C ALA A 547 0.48 21.91 58.66
N HIS A 548 -0.66 21.97 57.97
CA HIS A 548 -1.10 20.87 57.11
C HIS A 548 -0.14 20.61 55.94
N ALA A 549 0.42 21.67 55.34
CA ALA A 549 1.41 21.53 54.27
C ALA A 549 2.72 20.88 54.76
N ARG A 550 3.17 21.19 55.99
CA ARG A 550 4.34 20.54 56.60
C ARG A 550 4.09 19.07 56.90
N GLU A 551 2.91 18.72 57.42
CA GLU A 551 2.52 17.31 57.63
C GLU A 551 2.51 16.52 56.32
N LEU A 552 2.02 17.15 55.25
CA LEU A 552 1.98 16.55 53.93
C LEU A 552 3.39 16.28 53.38
N LEU A 553 4.30 17.27 53.45
CA LEU A 553 5.70 17.08 53.08
C LEU A 553 6.38 15.99 53.91
N ALA A 554 6.15 15.97 55.22
CA ALA A 554 6.70 14.95 56.11
C ALA A 554 6.12 13.54 55.84
N SER A 555 4.93 13.45 55.24
CA SER A 555 4.32 12.20 54.82
C SER A 555 4.81 11.75 53.44
N ALA A 556 5.17 12.69 52.58
CA ALA A 556 5.74 12.42 51.26
C ALA A 556 7.23 12.03 51.32
N ALA A 557 7.95 12.48 52.34
CA ALA A 557 9.35 12.11 52.61
C ALA A 557 9.52 10.71 53.24
N ARG A 558 8.44 10.00 53.53
CA ARG A 558 8.44 8.61 54.04
C ARG A 558 8.04 7.64 52.95
#